data_AF-A0AA38PRG4-F1
#
_entry.id   AF-A0AA38PRG4-F1
#
_cell.length_a   1.000
_cell.length_b   1.000
_cell.length_c   1.000
_cell.angle_alpha   90.00
_cell.angle_beta   90.00
_cell.angle_gamma   90.00
#
_symmetry.space_group_name_H-M   'P 1'
#
loop_
_entity.id
_entity.type
_entity.pdbx_description
1 polymer ?
#
loop_
_entity_poly.entity_id
_entity_poly.type
_entity_poly.pdbx_seq_one_letter_code
_entity_poly.pdbx_strand_id
1 'polypeptide(L)'
;MTITIQNSLELPLAQLMPAPLQFETPPSSIQHANSIPQFVKWNLKRVILADVHYEHQLYGPDNTYLHSIFPIHRNFSVIPQALLRRAIRTGRLSGLNVSTGSTGATHVGRDAGGIMKIKIYPDFLVVKVVPTSEDRPRTQQVVCVVEIKLGDISAVGDVDTSQAEAQMLEYMTTLINHPFRDPNLKGYLIVADKYLEFRIENNVVVYDPDGWIGIFSSGDPLTVALSNIAVAEWNRTTMQVAPVAFAMMAAELVAGGL
;
A
#
# COMPACT_ATOMS: atom_id res chain seq x y z
N MET A 1 -11.19 41.72 12.77
CA MET A 1 -10.01 40.89 13.10
C MET A 1 -9.75 40.03 11.87
N THR A 2 -8.62 40.22 11.19
CA THR A 2 -8.30 39.44 9.99
C THR A 2 -7.66 38.13 10.44
N ILE A 3 -8.23 37.00 10.05
CA ILE A 3 -7.65 35.68 10.33
C ILE A 3 -6.62 35.41 9.25
N THR A 4 -5.35 35.26 9.63
CA THR A 4 -4.27 34.91 8.70
C THR A 4 -3.94 33.43 8.85
N ILE A 5 -4.13 32.65 7.79
CA ILE A 5 -3.75 31.23 7.73
C ILE A 5 -2.42 31.12 6.98
N GLN A 6 -1.37 30.68 7.66
CA GLN A 6 0.00 30.65 7.12
C GLN A 6 0.15 29.76 5.87
N ASN A 7 -0.55 28.62 5.82
CA ASN A 7 -0.53 27.68 4.70
C ASN A 7 -1.91 27.64 4.03
N SER A 8 -2.45 28.81 3.66
CA SER A 8 -3.76 28.90 3.00
C SER A 8 -3.72 28.19 1.64
N LEU A 9 -4.79 27.48 1.29
CA LEU A 9 -4.96 26.89 -0.04
C LEU A 9 -5.11 27.94 -1.16
N GLU A 10 -5.24 29.22 -0.80
CA GLU A 10 -5.20 30.35 -1.73
C GLU A 10 -3.78 30.68 -2.22
N LEU A 11 -2.75 30.20 -1.52
CA LEU A 11 -1.36 30.45 -1.91
C LEU A 11 -0.99 29.66 -3.18
N PRO A 12 -0.14 30.22 -4.06
CA PRO A 12 0.41 29.48 -5.21
C PRO A 12 1.12 28.19 -4.77
N LEU A 13 1.10 27.15 -5.63
CA LEU A 13 1.72 25.85 -5.33
C LEU A 13 3.20 25.97 -4.91
N ALA A 14 3.97 26.86 -5.55
CA ALA A 14 5.36 27.13 -5.18
C ALA A 14 5.54 27.57 -3.72
N GLN A 15 4.57 28.30 -3.16
CA GLN A 15 4.58 28.76 -1.77
C GLN A 15 4.07 27.67 -0.80
N LEU A 16 3.31 26.70 -1.31
CA LEU A 16 2.85 25.51 -0.57
C LEU A 16 3.82 24.33 -0.67
N MET A 17 4.91 24.46 -1.43
CA MET A 17 5.94 23.43 -1.51
C MET A 17 6.53 23.21 -0.12
N PRO A 18 6.43 22.00 0.45
CA PRO A 18 6.95 21.73 1.79
C PRO A 18 8.47 21.92 1.80
N ALA A 19 8.99 22.39 2.93
CA ALA A 19 10.42 22.37 3.17
C ALA A 19 10.96 20.93 3.04
N PRO A 20 12.24 20.75 2.63
CA PRO A 20 12.86 19.43 2.60
C PRO A 20 12.70 18.70 3.94
N LEU A 21 12.37 17.42 3.89
CA LEU A 21 12.21 16.60 5.08
C LEU A 21 13.52 16.59 5.87
N GLN A 22 13.46 17.08 7.11
CA GLN A 22 14.63 17.09 7.98
C GLN A 22 14.96 15.68 8.46
N PHE A 23 16.25 15.39 8.58
CA PHE A 23 16.71 14.14 9.14
C PHE A 23 16.36 14.09 10.64
N GLU A 24 15.75 12.99 11.05
CA GLU A 24 15.46 12.68 12.46
C GLU A 24 16.06 11.31 12.80
N THR A 25 16.48 11.09 14.03
CA THR A 25 16.76 9.73 14.51
C THR A 25 15.44 8.95 14.55
N PRO A 26 15.26 7.90 13.73
CA PRO A 26 14.02 7.13 13.77
C PRO A 26 13.84 6.45 15.13
N PRO A 27 12.61 6.37 15.66
CA PRO A 27 12.34 5.52 16.82
C PRO A 27 12.59 4.05 16.47
N SER A 28 12.78 3.19 17.46
CA SER A 28 12.62 1.75 17.21
C SER A 28 11.17 1.42 16.87
N SER A 29 10.92 0.33 16.16
CA SER A 29 9.55 -0.05 15.78
C SER A 29 8.65 -0.29 16.99
N ILE A 30 9.20 -0.78 18.09
CA ILE A 30 8.48 -0.96 19.36
C ILE A 30 8.16 0.41 19.97
N GLN A 31 9.11 1.35 19.98
CA GLN A 31 8.87 2.71 20.46
C GLN A 31 7.78 3.41 19.62
N HIS A 32 7.81 3.24 18.31
CA HIS A 32 6.80 3.76 17.40
C HIS A 32 5.42 3.13 17.66
N ALA A 33 5.34 1.80 17.74
CA ALA A 33 4.11 1.07 18.05
C ALA A 33 3.50 1.46 19.41
N ASN A 34 4.34 1.81 20.39
CA ASN A 34 3.91 2.31 21.70
C ASN A 34 3.47 3.78 21.68
N SER A 35 3.90 4.56 20.69
CA SER A 35 3.49 5.96 20.55
C SER A 35 2.07 6.12 19.97
N ILE A 36 1.53 5.05 19.38
CA ILE A 36 0.18 5.06 18.79
C ILE A 36 -0.86 5.25 19.91
N PRO A 37 -1.75 6.26 19.81
CA PRO A 37 -2.72 6.54 20.85
C PRO A 37 -3.63 5.35 21.15
N GLN A 38 -3.89 5.11 22.44
CA GLN A 38 -4.74 4.00 22.88
C GLN A 38 -6.14 4.03 22.24
N PHE A 39 -6.73 5.21 22.05
CA PHE A 39 -8.02 5.36 21.39
C PHE A 39 -8.03 4.78 19.97
N VAL A 40 -6.93 4.91 19.23
CA VAL A 40 -6.82 4.40 17.86
C VAL A 40 -6.88 2.86 17.85
N LYS A 41 -6.08 2.23 18.72
CA LYS A 41 -6.08 0.77 18.88
C LYS A 41 -7.43 0.25 19.41
N TRP A 42 -8.02 0.95 20.38
CA TRP A 42 -9.35 0.65 20.89
C TRP A 42 -10.40 0.73 19.78
N ASN A 43 -10.40 1.78 18.97
CA ASN A 43 -11.38 1.98 17.91
C ASN A 43 -11.30 0.87 16.86
N LEU A 44 -10.09 0.56 16.37
CA LEU A 44 -9.87 -0.57 15.45
C LEU A 44 -10.37 -1.88 16.06
N LYS A 45 -9.90 -2.21 17.27
CA LYS A 45 -10.28 -3.46 17.96
C LYS A 45 -11.79 -3.55 18.17
N ARG A 46 -12.46 -2.46 18.53
CA ARG A 46 -13.91 -2.44 18.75
C ARG A 46 -14.69 -2.75 17.49
N VAL A 47 -14.23 -2.25 16.34
CA VAL A 47 -14.92 -2.47 15.08
C VAL A 47 -14.63 -3.87 14.53
N ILE A 48 -13.41 -4.38 14.64
CA ILE A 48 -13.10 -5.77 14.26
C ILE A 48 -13.89 -6.79 15.09
N LEU A 49 -14.08 -6.52 16.39
CA LEU A 49 -14.86 -7.38 17.28
C LEU A 49 -16.37 -7.12 17.21
N ALA A 50 -16.81 -6.07 16.52
CA ALA A 50 -18.22 -5.78 16.34
C ALA A 50 -18.74 -6.56 15.13
N ASP A 51 -20.00 -7.00 15.20
CA ASP A 51 -20.74 -7.56 14.08
C ASP A 51 -21.19 -6.43 13.11
N VAL A 52 -20.22 -5.71 12.56
CA VAL A 52 -20.46 -4.65 11.58
C VAL A 52 -20.77 -5.29 10.23
N HIS A 53 -21.98 -5.02 9.74
CA HIS A 53 -22.50 -5.65 8.53
C HIS A 53 -21.90 -5.09 7.22
N TYR A 54 -21.24 -3.92 7.27
CA TYR A 54 -20.76 -3.24 6.07
C TYR A 54 -19.29 -2.85 6.16
N GLU A 55 -18.53 -3.21 5.12
CA GLU A 55 -17.08 -2.95 5.00
C GLU A 55 -16.71 -1.46 5.09
N HIS A 56 -17.55 -0.56 4.55
CA HIS A 56 -17.30 0.88 4.63
C HIS A 56 -17.30 1.44 6.07
N GLN A 57 -17.89 0.72 7.04
CA GLN A 57 -17.84 1.12 8.45
C GLN A 57 -16.46 0.89 9.07
N LEU A 58 -15.64 0.04 8.47
CA LEU A 58 -14.26 -0.21 8.88
C LEU A 58 -13.30 0.91 8.42
N TYR A 59 -13.62 1.57 7.31
CA TYR A 59 -12.71 2.52 6.65
C TYR A 59 -12.25 3.65 7.57
N GLY A 60 -13.14 4.15 8.44
CA GLY A 60 -12.78 5.18 9.43
C GLY A 60 -11.71 4.69 10.42
N PRO A 61 -12.00 3.62 11.21
CA PRO A 61 -11.02 2.97 12.09
C PRO A 61 -9.72 2.55 11.39
N ASP A 62 -9.80 1.88 10.23
CA ASP A 62 -8.63 1.38 9.50
C ASP A 62 -7.73 2.51 9.04
N ASN A 63 -8.32 3.54 8.42
CA ASN A 63 -7.57 4.69 7.95
C ASN A 63 -6.95 5.46 9.13
N THR A 64 -7.67 5.60 10.25
CA THR A 64 -7.14 6.22 11.47
C THR A 64 -5.95 5.44 12.02
N TYR A 65 -6.06 4.11 12.05
CA TYR A 65 -5.00 3.23 12.50
C TYR A 65 -3.77 3.31 11.60
N LEU A 66 -3.93 3.18 10.29
CA LEU A 66 -2.84 3.26 9.33
C LEU A 66 -2.17 4.65 9.37
N HIS A 67 -2.92 5.75 9.42
CA HIS A 67 -2.34 7.10 9.54
C HIS A 67 -1.61 7.33 10.88
N SER A 68 -1.98 6.63 11.94
CA SER A 68 -1.24 6.69 13.21
C SER A 68 0.12 5.98 13.14
N ILE A 69 0.23 4.93 12.31
CA ILE A 69 1.49 4.21 12.05
C ILE A 69 2.33 4.91 10.99
N PHE A 70 1.71 5.51 9.98
CA PHE A 70 2.39 6.15 8.85
C PHE A 70 2.20 7.67 8.91
N PRO A 71 3.05 8.38 9.69
CA PRO A 71 2.81 9.76 10.03
C PRO A 71 2.97 10.72 8.85
N ILE A 72 2.00 11.62 8.68
CA ILE A 72 1.98 12.62 7.60
C ILE A 72 3.18 13.57 7.69
N HIS A 73 3.64 13.92 8.90
CA HIS A 73 4.82 14.80 9.09
C HIS A 73 6.12 14.17 8.56
N ARG A 74 6.13 12.86 8.30
CA ARG A 74 7.22 12.14 7.62
C ARG A 74 6.88 11.85 6.15
N ASN A 75 5.98 12.60 5.53
CA ASN A 75 5.57 12.47 4.13
C ASN A 75 5.01 11.08 3.75
N PHE A 76 4.40 10.36 4.68
CA PHE A 76 3.58 9.19 4.32
C PHE A 76 2.19 9.63 3.87
N SER A 77 1.59 8.83 2.98
CA SER A 77 0.19 8.94 2.60
C SER A 77 -0.42 7.54 2.54
N VAL A 78 -1.54 7.37 3.22
CA VAL A 78 -2.40 6.19 3.09
C VAL A 78 -3.46 6.54 2.05
N ILE A 79 -3.54 5.77 0.97
CA ILE A 79 -4.43 6.00 -0.15
C ILE A 79 -5.49 4.89 -0.12
N PRO A 80 -6.75 5.20 0.26
CA PRO A 80 -7.82 4.23 0.18
C PRO A 80 -8.19 3.95 -1.29
N GLN A 81 -8.54 2.70 -1.60
CA GLN A 81 -8.97 2.25 -2.93
C GLN A 81 -8.04 2.72 -4.04
N ALA A 82 -6.73 2.56 -3.81
CA ALA A 82 -5.74 3.07 -4.72
C ALA A 82 -5.71 2.23 -6.01
N LEU A 83 -5.86 2.87 -7.16
CA LEU A 83 -5.84 2.17 -8.43
C LEU A 83 -4.43 1.67 -8.76
N LEU A 84 -4.22 0.36 -8.68
CA LEU A 84 -3.06 -0.30 -9.25
C LEU A 84 -3.31 -0.53 -10.74
N ARG A 85 -2.40 -0.04 -11.58
CA ARG A 85 -2.38 -0.41 -13.00
C ARG A 85 -1.05 -1.08 -13.30
N ARG A 86 -1.10 -2.08 -14.19
CA ARG A 86 0.10 -2.72 -14.70
C ARG A 86 0.94 -1.69 -15.47
N ALA A 87 2.17 -1.45 -15.01
CA ALA A 87 3.10 -0.55 -15.68
C ALA A 87 3.44 -1.08 -17.09
N ILE A 88 3.48 -0.19 -18.08
CA ILE A 88 3.79 -0.54 -19.47
C ILE A 88 5.09 0.14 -19.90
N ARG A 89 5.95 -0.61 -20.62
CA ARG A 89 7.20 -0.08 -21.16
C ARG A 89 6.94 1.05 -22.15
N THR A 90 7.64 2.18 -21.98
CA THR A 90 7.64 3.36 -22.85
C THR A 90 8.26 3.15 -24.24
N GLY A 91 8.60 1.92 -24.64
CA GLY A 91 9.30 1.63 -25.91
C GLY A 91 8.50 0.87 -26.97
N ARG A 92 7.24 0.48 -26.71
CA ARG A 92 6.45 -0.36 -27.65
C ARG A 92 5.14 0.24 -28.15
N LEU A 93 4.82 1.47 -27.77
CA LEU A 93 3.57 2.12 -28.18
C LEU A 93 3.90 3.48 -28.80
N SER A 94 4.13 3.47 -30.11
CA SER A 94 4.08 4.69 -30.92
C SER A 94 2.62 5.16 -30.97
N GLY A 95 2.32 6.29 -30.32
CA GLY A 95 1.12 7.09 -30.59
C GLY A 95 -0.21 6.68 -29.94
N LEU A 96 -0.25 5.82 -28.91
CA LEU A 96 -1.49 5.52 -28.18
C LEU A 96 -1.53 6.18 -26.81
N ASN A 97 -2.67 6.79 -26.46
CA ASN A 97 -2.98 7.50 -25.22
C ASN A 97 -2.28 6.89 -24.00
N VAL A 98 -1.18 7.49 -23.56
CA VAL A 98 -0.43 7.09 -22.38
C VAL A 98 -0.68 8.12 -21.28
N SER A 99 -1.11 7.67 -20.10
CA SER A 99 -1.29 8.53 -18.92
C SER A 99 -0.34 8.10 -17.80
N THR A 100 0.35 9.04 -17.17
CA THR A 100 1.10 8.79 -15.93
C THR A 100 0.13 8.67 -14.76
N GLY A 101 0.17 7.56 -14.03
CA GLY A 101 -0.61 7.38 -12.79
C GLY A 101 -0.09 8.24 -11.64
N SER A 102 -0.85 8.29 -10.54
CA SER A 102 -0.49 9.05 -9.33
C SER A 102 0.84 8.61 -8.71
N THR A 103 1.27 7.37 -9.00
CA THR A 103 2.54 6.79 -8.56
C THR A 103 3.72 7.08 -9.49
N GLY A 104 3.51 7.85 -10.57
CA GLY A 104 4.55 8.13 -11.57
C GLY A 104 4.72 7.04 -12.62
N ALA A 105 4.00 5.90 -12.51
CA ALA A 105 4.06 4.82 -13.49
C ALA A 105 3.25 5.13 -14.76
N THR A 106 3.78 4.71 -15.91
CA THR A 106 3.18 4.91 -17.23
C THR A 106 2.09 3.89 -17.52
N HIS A 107 0.87 4.35 -17.80
CA HIS A 107 -0.32 3.53 -18.03
C HIS A 107 -0.93 3.78 -19.41
N VAL A 108 -1.60 2.78 -19.98
CA VAL A 108 -2.40 2.94 -21.20
C VAL A 108 -3.78 3.53 -20.87
N GLY A 109 -4.22 4.48 -21.69
CA GLY A 109 -5.50 5.18 -21.62
C GLY A 109 -6.66 4.36 -22.20
N ARG A 110 -7.89 4.81 -21.95
CA ARG A 110 -9.15 4.10 -22.26
C ARG A 110 -9.31 3.72 -23.73
N ASP A 111 -8.76 4.50 -24.65
CA ASP A 111 -9.07 4.40 -26.09
C ASP A 111 -8.08 3.53 -26.87
N ALA A 112 -7.06 2.98 -26.21
CA ALA A 112 -6.14 2.06 -26.84
C ALA A 112 -6.80 0.68 -26.93
N GLY A 113 -7.56 0.47 -28.00
CA GLY A 113 -8.29 -0.77 -28.31
C GLY A 113 -7.46 -2.03 -28.05
N GLY A 114 -7.73 -2.63 -26.90
CA GLY A 114 -7.07 -3.83 -26.39
C GLY A 114 -7.82 -4.25 -25.14
N ILE A 115 -7.87 -5.57 -24.90
CA ILE A 115 -8.56 -6.24 -23.79
C ILE A 115 -8.57 -5.34 -22.55
N MET A 116 -9.77 -4.94 -22.10
CA MET A 116 -9.94 -4.06 -20.92
C MET A 116 -9.05 -4.58 -19.79
N LYS A 117 -7.94 -3.90 -19.53
CA LYS A 117 -7.02 -4.29 -18.47
C LYS A 117 -7.76 -4.09 -17.15
N ILE A 118 -8.00 -5.19 -16.44
CA ILE A 118 -8.68 -5.25 -15.15
C ILE A 118 -8.04 -4.21 -14.24
N LYS A 119 -8.86 -3.27 -13.76
CA LYS A 119 -8.44 -2.30 -12.76
C LYS A 119 -8.50 -3.01 -11.42
N ILE A 120 -7.40 -3.03 -10.71
CA ILE A 120 -7.30 -3.64 -9.38
C ILE A 120 -7.15 -2.52 -8.34
N TYR A 121 -7.89 -2.66 -7.24
CA TYR A 121 -8.07 -1.64 -6.22
C TYR A 121 -7.88 -2.28 -4.84
N PRO A 122 -6.64 -2.38 -4.34
CA PRO A 122 -6.42 -2.68 -2.93
C PRO A 122 -7.16 -1.70 -2.03
N ASP A 123 -7.63 -2.17 -0.89
CA ASP A 123 -8.30 -1.33 0.10
C ASP A 123 -7.42 -0.16 0.52
N PHE A 124 -6.13 -0.41 0.77
CA PHE A 124 -5.15 0.63 1.07
C PHE A 124 -3.80 0.40 0.40
N LEU A 125 -3.25 1.48 -0.17
CA LEU A 125 -1.82 1.58 -0.45
C LEU A 125 -1.20 2.60 0.50
N VAL A 126 -0.09 2.22 1.11
CA VAL A 126 0.76 3.16 1.83
C VAL A 126 1.90 3.56 0.91
N VAL A 127 2.08 4.87 0.77
CA VAL A 127 3.14 5.43 -0.06
C VAL A 127 4.01 6.41 0.72
N LYS A 128 5.29 6.49 0.36
CA LYS A 128 6.14 7.62 0.68
C LYS A 128 6.03 8.65 -0.43
N VAL A 129 5.65 9.87 -0.07
CA VAL A 129 5.56 10.99 -1.01
C VAL A 129 6.88 11.73 -1.05
N VAL A 130 7.45 11.85 -2.25
CA VAL A 130 8.63 12.68 -2.51
C VAL A 130 8.17 13.88 -3.33
N PRO A 131 8.14 15.10 -2.75
CA PRO A 131 7.90 16.32 -3.49
C PRO A 131 8.94 16.47 -4.61
N THR A 132 8.51 16.89 -5.79
CA THR A 132 9.38 17.04 -6.97
C THR A 132 9.26 18.48 -7.53
N SER A 133 9.23 18.69 -8.85
CA SER A 133 9.15 20.03 -9.46
C SER A 133 7.71 20.44 -9.76
N GLU A 134 7.46 21.68 -10.20
CA GLU A 134 6.11 22.13 -10.58
C GLU A 134 5.49 21.27 -11.69
N ASP A 135 6.27 20.86 -12.70
CA ASP A 135 5.78 20.04 -13.83
C ASP A 135 5.41 18.60 -13.45
N ARG A 136 5.93 18.11 -12.32
CA ARG A 136 5.61 16.82 -11.72
C ARG A 136 5.52 17.03 -10.22
N PRO A 137 4.35 17.34 -9.66
CA PRO A 137 4.26 17.89 -8.31
C PRO A 137 4.72 16.91 -7.23
N ARG A 138 4.63 15.60 -7.48
CA ARG A 138 5.12 14.56 -6.56
C ARG A 138 5.40 13.24 -7.28
N THR A 139 6.26 12.43 -6.67
CA THR A 139 6.36 11.00 -6.94
C THR A 139 5.97 10.21 -5.69
N GLN A 140 5.37 9.03 -5.86
CA GLN A 140 4.94 8.18 -4.75
C GLN A 140 5.67 6.84 -4.83
N GLN A 141 6.40 6.49 -3.77
CA GLN A 141 6.99 5.17 -3.61
C GLN A 141 6.01 4.28 -2.84
N VAL A 142 5.58 3.17 -3.42
CA VAL A 142 4.70 2.20 -2.73
C VAL A 142 5.51 1.44 -1.69
N VAL A 143 5.15 1.55 -0.41
CA VAL A 143 5.89 0.93 0.70
C VAL A 143 5.11 -0.19 1.40
N CYS A 144 3.78 -0.21 1.26
CA CYS A 144 2.94 -1.28 1.80
C CYS A 144 1.62 -1.38 1.03
N VAL A 145 1.07 -2.59 0.95
CA VAL A 145 -0.30 -2.88 0.51
C VAL A 145 -1.06 -3.47 1.68
N VAL A 146 -2.26 -2.99 1.95
CA VAL A 146 -3.14 -3.59 2.98
C VAL A 146 -4.48 -3.88 2.34
N GLU A 147 -4.92 -5.13 2.45
CA GLU A 147 -6.25 -5.59 2.08
C GLU A 147 -6.97 -6.03 3.34
N ILE A 148 -8.25 -5.67 3.48
CA ILE A 148 -9.04 -5.99 4.66
C ILE A 148 -10.32 -6.69 4.20
N LYS A 149 -10.69 -7.77 4.87
CA LYS A 149 -11.96 -8.46 4.63
C LYS A 149 -12.69 -8.71 5.93
N LEU A 150 -13.99 -8.38 5.90
CA LEU A 150 -14.96 -8.85 6.88
C LEU A 150 -15.21 -10.33 6.59
N GLY A 151 -14.74 -11.23 7.46
CA GLY A 151 -14.98 -12.67 7.33
C GLY A 151 -15.17 -13.31 8.70
N ASP A 152 -15.84 -14.44 8.76
CA ASP A 152 -15.85 -15.28 9.95
C ASP A 152 -14.60 -16.19 9.93
N ILE A 153 -13.87 -16.29 11.04
CA ILE A 153 -12.64 -17.10 11.11
C ILE A 153 -12.92 -18.59 11.29
N SER A 154 -14.17 -19.00 11.58
CA SER A 154 -14.53 -20.42 11.48
C SER A 154 -14.38 -20.98 10.05
N ALA A 155 -14.16 -20.09 9.08
CA ALA A 155 -14.06 -20.31 7.65
C ALA A 155 -12.64 -20.03 7.09
N VAL A 156 -11.58 -20.09 7.92
CA VAL A 156 -10.19 -20.10 7.41
C VAL A 156 -9.99 -21.41 6.64
N GLY A 157 -10.02 -21.32 5.31
CA GLY A 157 -10.11 -22.47 4.38
C GLY A 157 -11.38 -22.46 3.50
N ASP A 158 -12.32 -21.55 3.74
CA ASP A 158 -13.49 -21.36 2.88
C ASP A 158 -13.17 -20.46 1.69
N VAL A 159 -14.08 -20.52 0.71
CA VAL A 159 -14.01 -19.84 -0.60
C VAL A 159 -13.64 -18.36 -0.47
N ASP A 160 -14.13 -17.65 0.55
CA ASP A 160 -13.89 -16.22 0.73
C ASP A 160 -12.44 -15.89 1.12
N THR A 161 -11.82 -16.72 1.97
CA THR A 161 -10.41 -16.54 2.36
C THR A 161 -9.48 -16.80 1.16
N SER A 162 -9.74 -17.88 0.41
CA SER A 162 -8.96 -18.17 -0.80
C SER A 162 -9.12 -17.10 -1.89
N GLN A 163 -10.30 -16.49 -2.02
CA GLN A 163 -10.51 -15.35 -2.91
C GLN A 163 -9.72 -14.11 -2.46
N ALA A 164 -9.71 -13.81 -1.16
CA ALA A 164 -8.96 -12.70 -0.60
C ALA A 164 -7.43 -12.89 -0.77
N GLU A 165 -6.93 -14.11 -0.56
CA GLU A 165 -5.54 -14.47 -0.84
C GLU A 165 -5.19 -14.31 -2.32
N ALA A 166 -6.05 -14.80 -3.23
CA ALA A 166 -5.86 -14.65 -4.67
C ALA A 166 -5.83 -13.17 -5.10
N GLN A 167 -6.71 -12.35 -4.53
CA GLN A 167 -6.75 -10.91 -4.75
C GLN A 167 -5.46 -10.23 -4.27
N MET A 168 -4.97 -10.59 -3.08
CA MET A 168 -3.71 -10.08 -2.54
C MET A 168 -2.50 -10.50 -3.39
N LEU A 169 -2.48 -11.75 -3.87
CA LEU A 169 -1.48 -12.25 -4.81
C LEU A 169 -1.47 -11.46 -6.11
N GLU A 170 -2.65 -11.12 -6.65
CA GLU A 170 -2.76 -10.30 -7.87
C GLU A 170 -2.16 -8.90 -7.67
N TYR A 171 -2.42 -8.27 -6.52
CA TYR A 171 -1.86 -6.96 -6.19
C TYR A 171 -0.33 -7.01 -6.09
N MET A 172 0.20 -7.93 -5.30
CA MET A 172 1.64 -8.08 -5.09
C MET A 172 2.34 -8.47 -6.40
N THR A 173 1.73 -9.32 -7.22
CA THR A 173 2.25 -9.70 -8.54
C THR A 173 2.27 -8.51 -9.51
N THR A 174 1.24 -7.66 -9.47
CA THR A 174 1.24 -6.43 -10.27
C THR A 174 2.36 -5.49 -9.84
N LEU A 175 2.63 -5.41 -8.54
CA LEU A 175 3.66 -4.53 -7.98
C LEU A 175 5.08 -5.00 -8.26
N ILE A 176 5.34 -6.29 -8.54
CA ILE A 176 6.66 -6.79 -8.97
C ILE A 176 7.25 -5.92 -10.09
N ASN A 177 6.40 -5.49 -11.03
CA ASN A 177 6.81 -4.71 -12.20
C ASN A 177 6.67 -3.18 -12.02
N HIS A 178 6.25 -2.72 -10.84
CA HIS A 178 6.07 -1.31 -10.56
C HIS A 178 7.44 -0.65 -10.27
N PRO A 179 7.88 0.34 -11.07
CA PRO A 179 9.24 0.89 -10.94
C PRO A 179 9.48 1.62 -9.62
N PHE A 180 8.41 2.14 -9.01
CA PHE A 180 8.46 2.94 -7.79
C PHE A 180 7.84 2.20 -6.59
N ARG A 181 8.10 0.90 -6.46
CA ARG A 181 7.81 0.17 -5.21
C ARG A 181 9.06 0.09 -4.34
N ASP A 182 8.86 -0.15 -3.06
CA ASP A 182 9.93 -0.58 -2.19
C ASP A 182 10.49 -1.95 -2.64
N PRO A 183 11.82 -2.13 -2.70
CA PRO A 183 12.43 -3.42 -3.02
C PRO A 183 11.99 -4.54 -2.06
N ASN A 184 11.78 -4.20 -0.79
CA ASN A 184 11.33 -5.08 0.29
C ASN A 184 9.83 -4.88 0.59
N LEU A 185 9.06 -4.44 -0.41
CA LEU A 185 7.61 -4.24 -0.29
C LEU A 185 6.96 -5.45 0.38
N LYS A 186 6.22 -5.18 1.44
CA LYS A 186 5.35 -6.14 2.10
C LYS A 186 3.90 -5.78 1.85
N GLY A 187 3.06 -6.80 1.89
CA GLY A 187 1.62 -6.67 1.88
C GLY A 187 1.01 -7.43 3.06
N TYR A 188 -0.10 -6.94 3.58
CA TYR A 188 -0.84 -7.58 4.68
C TYR A 188 -2.29 -7.79 4.27
N LEU A 189 -2.73 -9.04 4.28
CA LEU A 189 -4.14 -9.40 4.17
C LEU A 189 -4.68 -9.57 5.59
N ILE A 190 -5.66 -8.76 5.97
CA ILE A 190 -6.32 -8.81 7.28
C ILE A 190 -7.70 -9.42 7.08
N VAL A 191 -7.99 -10.50 7.79
CA VAL A 191 -9.30 -11.16 7.79
C VAL A 191 -9.72 -11.32 9.23
N ALA A 192 -10.79 -10.62 9.61
CA ALA A 192 -11.23 -10.49 11.01
C ALA A 192 -10.08 -10.17 11.98
N ASP A 193 -9.79 -11.07 12.92
CA ASP A 193 -8.77 -10.86 13.96
C ASP A 193 -7.40 -11.47 13.63
N LYS A 194 -7.17 -11.86 12.37
CA LYS A 194 -5.89 -12.40 11.90
C LYS A 194 -5.38 -11.64 10.69
N TYR A 195 -4.08 -11.79 10.44
CA TYR A 195 -3.46 -11.30 9.23
C TYR A 195 -2.45 -12.29 8.66
N LEU A 196 -2.20 -12.15 7.36
CA LEU A 196 -1.23 -12.90 6.59
C LEU A 196 -0.27 -11.95 5.89
N GLU A 197 1.04 -12.21 5.99
CA GLU A 197 2.10 -11.38 5.39
C GLU A 197 2.51 -11.92 4.02
N PHE A 198 2.56 -11.03 3.03
CA PHE A 198 3.10 -11.27 1.69
C PHE A 198 4.37 -10.43 1.49
N ARG A 199 5.35 -10.98 0.78
CA ARG A 199 6.59 -10.27 0.43
C ARG A 199 7.01 -10.58 -1.01
N ILE A 200 7.86 -9.73 -1.58
CA ILE A 200 8.46 -9.98 -2.89
C ILE A 200 9.91 -10.38 -2.70
N GLU A 201 10.26 -11.60 -3.08
CA GLU A 201 11.64 -12.11 -3.06
C GLU A 201 12.00 -12.59 -4.46
N ASN A 202 13.15 -12.14 -4.98
CA ASN A 202 13.64 -12.55 -6.31
C ASN A 202 12.57 -12.43 -7.42
N ASN A 203 11.75 -11.38 -7.37
CA ASN A 203 10.63 -11.14 -8.29
C ASN A 203 9.51 -12.20 -8.26
N VAL A 204 9.33 -12.87 -7.13
CA VAL A 204 8.22 -13.78 -6.87
C VAL A 204 7.51 -13.34 -5.59
N VAL A 205 6.18 -13.46 -5.55
CA VAL A 205 5.43 -13.24 -4.32
C VAL A 205 5.57 -14.47 -3.44
N VAL A 206 6.07 -14.27 -2.22
CA VAL A 206 6.27 -15.32 -1.21
C VAL A 206 5.37 -15.01 -0.02
N TYR A 207 4.69 -16.04 0.48
CA TYR A 207 3.89 -16.01 1.69
C TYR A 207 3.74 -17.45 2.21
N ASP A 208 3.34 -17.60 3.47
CA ASP A 208 3.06 -18.90 4.09
C ASP A 208 1.54 -19.02 4.29
N PRO A 209 0.80 -19.82 3.49
CA PRO A 209 -0.66 -19.92 3.58
C PRO A 209 -1.18 -20.31 4.98
N ASP A 210 -0.37 -21.04 5.76
CA ASP A 210 -0.69 -21.44 7.12
C ASP A 210 -0.21 -20.42 8.18
N GLY A 211 0.52 -19.39 7.74
CA GLY A 211 1.20 -18.39 8.56
C GLY A 211 0.32 -17.28 9.13
N TRP A 212 -0.96 -17.56 9.40
CA TRP A 212 -1.89 -16.59 9.96
C TRP A 212 -1.54 -16.21 11.40
N ILE A 213 -1.42 -14.91 11.66
CA ILE A 213 -1.07 -14.38 12.98
C ILE A 213 -2.25 -13.57 13.52
N GLY A 214 -2.63 -13.81 14.77
CA GLY A 214 -3.69 -13.02 15.42
C GLY A 214 -3.23 -11.57 15.64
N ILE A 215 -4.02 -10.59 15.19
CA ILE A 215 -3.73 -9.16 15.37
C ILE A 215 -3.68 -8.77 16.85
N PHE A 216 -4.44 -9.48 17.70
CA PHE A 216 -4.48 -9.27 19.15
C PHE A 216 -3.47 -10.13 19.93
N SER A 217 -2.58 -10.85 19.24
CA SER A 217 -1.57 -11.67 19.89
C SER A 217 -0.63 -10.82 20.76
N SER A 218 -0.04 -11.47 21.77
CA SER A 218 0.95 -10.81 22.64
C SER A 218 2.08 -10.19 21.81
N GLY A 219 2.46 -8.96 22.13
CA GLY A 219 3.50 -8.21 21.42
C GLY A 219 2.99 -7.36 20.24
N ASP A 220 1.68 -7.33 19.98
CA ASP A 220 1.05 -6.46 18.96
C ASP A 220 1.70 -6.60 17.56
N PRO A 221 1.74 -7.84 17.03
CA PRO A 221 2.65 -8.19 15.93
C PRO A 221 2.33 -7.43 14.64
N LEU A 222 1.05 -7.17 14.32
CA LEU A 222 0.67 -6.39 13.15
C LEU A 222 1.16 -4.94 13.26
N THR A 223 0.92 -4.29 14.41
CA THR A 223 1.36 -2.90 14.63
C THR A 223 2.87 -2.79 14.53
N VAL A 224 3.60 -3.73 15.12
CA VAL A 224 5.08 -3.77 15.06
C VAL A 224 5.55 -4.01 13.63
N ALA A 225 4.92 -4.92 12.87
CA ALA A 225 5.28 -5.20 11.49
C ALA A 225 5.09 -3.98 10.57
N LEU A 226 3.96 -3.27 10.71
CA LEU A 226 3.72 -2.02 9.99
C LEU A 226 4.67 -0.90 10.45
N SER A 227 4.97 -0.83 11.75
CA SER A 227 5.95 0.13 12.31
C SER A 227 7.36 -0.11 11.79
N ASN A 228 7.77 -1.35 11.55
CA ASN A 228 9.06 -1.67 10.92
C ASN A 228 9.17 -0.99 9.54
N ILE A 229 8.09 -1.00 8.76
CA ILE A 229 8.04 -0.34 7.44
C ILE A 229 8.16 1.18 7.63
N ALA A 230 7.35 1.77 8.51
CA ALA A 230 7.38 3.21 8.75
C ALA A 230 8.77 3.69 9.19
N VAL A 231 9.44 2.96 10.08
CA VAL A 231 10.77 3.28 10.61
C VAL A 231 11.85 3.12 9.54
N ALA A 232 11.82 2.04 8.75
CA ALA A 232 12.76 1.85 7.64
C ALA A 232 12.68 3.00 6.62
N GLU A 233 11.48 3.53 6.43
CA GLU A 233 11.17 4.57 5.48
C GLU A 233 11.19 5.99 6.08
N TRP A 234 11.56 6.14 7.36
CA TRP A 234 11.35 7.36 8.16
C TRP A 234 11.96 8.60 7.52
N ASN A 235 13.23 8.49 7.08
CA ASN A 235 14.02 9.59 6.52
C ASN A 235 14.11 9.57 4.98
N ARG A 236 13.28 8.78 4.29
CA ARG A 236 13.36 8.71 2.83
C ARG A 236 13.01 10.05 2.19
N THR A 237 13.96 10.57 1.42
CA THR A 237 13.82 11.81 0.63
C THR A 237 13.98 11.59 -0.87
N THR A 238 14.34 10.38 -1.29
CA THR A 238 14.58 10.02 -2.68
C THR A 238 13.82 8.76 -3.07
N MET A 239 13.49 8.66 -4.35
CA MET A 239 12.87 7.47 -4.92
C MET A 239 13.90 6.37 -5.07
N GLN A 240 13.56 5.16 -4.64
CA GLN A 240 14.26 3.97 -5.11
C GLN A 240 13.55 3.42 -6.35
N VAL A 241 14.34 3.07 -7.35
CA VAL A 241 13.85 2.35 -8.53
C VAL A 241 14.05 0.86 -8.24
N ALA A 242 12.95 0.14 -8.09
CA ALA A 242 13.02 -1.31 -7.90
C ALA A 242 13.53 -1.98 -9.20
N PRO A 243 14.33 -3.05 -9.11
CA PRO A 243 14.63 -3.89 -10.25
C PRO A 243 13.31 -4.42 -10.83
N VAL A 244 13.04 -4.13 -12.10
CA VAL A 244 11.84 -4.63 -12.77
C VAL A 244 12.13 -6.04 -13.24
N ALA A 245 11.30 -7.00 -12.81
CA ALA A 245 11.37 -8.37 -13.29
C ALA A 245 11.20 -8.37 -14.82
N PHE A 246 12.24 -8.79 -15.54
CA PHE A 246 12.08 -9.10 -16.96
C PHE A 246 11.25 -10.36 -17.04
N ALA A 247 9.96 -10.23 -17.35
CA ALA A 247 9.12 -11.37 -17.64
C ALA A 247 9.72 -12.13 -18.83
N MET A 248 10.43 -13.22 -18.56
CA MET A 248 10.40 -14.41 -19.41
C MET A 248 8.98 -14.96 -19.37
N MET A 249 8.05 -14.30 -20.08
CA MET A 249 6.84 -14.98 -20.52
C MET A 249 7.16 -15.64 -21.86
N ALA A 250 7.89 -16.75 -21.78
CA ALA A 250 7.74 -17.86 -22.70
C ALA A 250 7.36 -19.06 -21.81
N ALA A 251 6.30 -19.74 -22.23
CA ALA A 251 5.57 -20.79 -21.53
C ALA A 251 6.47 -21.85 -20.87
N GLU A 252 6.09 -22.30 -19.68
CA GLU A 252 5.70 -23.69 -19.39
C GLU A 252 5.60 -23.90 -17.87
N LEU A 253 4.39 -23.69 -17.35
CA LEU A 253 3.89 -24.34 -16.15
C LEU A 253 2.57 -25.00 -16.55
N VAL A 254 2.70 -26.05 -17.35
CA VAL A 254 1.76 -27.17 -17.33
C VAL A 254 2.58 -28.38 -16.92
N ALA A 255 2.75 -28.55 -15.62
CA ALA A 255 3.01 -29.84 -15.04
C ALA A 255 1.69 -30.35 -14.46
N GLY A 256 1.14 -31.41 -15.07
CA GLY A 256 0.23 -32.35 -14.41
C GLY A 256 -1.20 -32.42 -14.95
N GLY A 257 -1.47 -33.42 -15.80
CA GLY A 257 -2.77 -34.12 -15.81
C GLY A 257 -3.51 -34.28 -17.14
N LEU A 258 -2.98 -35.10 -18.05
CA LEU A 258 -3.61 -36.27 -18.72
C LEU A 258 -2.77 -36.73 -19.92
#